data_AF-A0A1V5MQV9-F1
#
_entry.id   AF-A0A1V5MQV9-F1
#
_cell.length_a   1.000
_cell.length_b   1.000
_cell.length_c   1.000
_cell.angle_alpha   90.00
_cell.angle_beta   90.00
_cell.angle_gamma   90.00
#
_symmetry.space_group_name_H-M   'P 1'
#
loop_
_entity.id
_entity.type
_entity.pdbx_description
1 polymer ?
#
loop_
_entity_poly.entity_id
_entity_poly.type
_entity_poly.pdbx_seq_one_letter_code
_entity_poly.pdbx_strand_id
1 'polypeptide(L)'
;MDNDGCDEIIYGACAIDNNGKGLYSTGFGHGDAMHCADLDPERPGLEVFQVHENVRVSGDVAAGHMRDAKTGERLWGLPATEDVGRGMSADIDPRHPGNECWSIASGGLYTAKGTLITTKRPRSCNFAAWWDGDLLRELLDRNTISKWDYTQETDVVLFRADSCTSINGTKATPNLSADLLGDWREEVILSHVNGKELRLFSTTIPTDYRFITLMHDPQYRLAIAWQNVAYNQPPHPRTAPGQQNKR
;
A
#
# COMPACT_ATOMS: atom_id res chain seq x y z
N MET A 1 -14.20 -10.05 -0.89
CA MET A 1 -14.70 -8.81 -0.25
C MET A 1 -16.05 -9.00 0.39
N ASP A 2 -16.97 -9.71 -0.26
CA ASP A 2 -18.31 -9.95 0.28
C ASP A 2 -18.44 -11.19 1.20
N ASN A 3 -17.37 -11.99 1.25
CA ASN A 3 -17.16 -13.22 2.02
C ASN A 3 -17.92 -14.45 1.47
N ASP A 4 -18.18 -14.52 0.16
CA ASP A 4 -18.75 -15.71 -0.49
C ASP A 4 -17.70 -16.82 -0.80
N GLY A 5 -16.41 -16.51 -0.65
CA GLY A 5 -15.30 -17.43 -0.90
C GLY A 5 -14.68 -17.31 -2.31
N CYS A 6 -15.17 -16.38 -3.12
CA CYS A 6 -14.60 -15.97 -4.39
C CYS A 6 -13.91 -14.60 -4.29
N ASP A 7 -13.17 -14.27 -5.33
CA ASP A 7 -12.52 -12.97 -5.48
C ASP A 7 -13.38 -12.05 -6.35
N GLU A 8 -13.57 -10.83 -5.85
CA GLU A 8 -14.06 -9.69 -6.62
C GLU A 8 -12.87 -8.88 -7.15
N ILE A 9 -13.12 -8.05 -8.16
CA ILE A 9 -12.12 -7.14 -8.72
C ILE A 9 -12.41 -5.73 -8.25
N ILE A 10 -11.51 -5.14 -7.44
CA ILE A 10 -11.47 -3.68 -7.28
C ILE A 10 -10.77 -3.09 -8.51
N TYR A 11 -11.53 -2.34 -9.32
CA TYR A 11 -11.03 -1.71 -10.52
C TYR A 11 -10.98 -0.19 -10.36
N GLY A 12 -9.99 0.27 -9.58
CA GLY A 12 -9.91 1.67 -9.18
C GLY A 12 -11.18 2.08 -8.41
N ALA A 13 -11.95 3.00 -8.98
CA ALA A 13 -13.12 3.62 -8.34
C ALA A 13 -14.43 2.82 -8.48
N CYS A 14 -14.37 1.57 -8.91
CA CYS A 14 -15.51 0.64 -8.97
C CYS A 14 -15.10 -0.78 -8.55
N ALA A 15 -16.08 -1.65 -8.38
CA ALA A 15 -15.88 -3.07 -8.10
C ALA A 15 -16.74 -3.95 -9.01
N ILE A 16 -16.19 -5.10 -9.41
CA ILE A 16 -16.83 -6.10 -10.25
C ILE A 16 -16.89 -7.41 -9.47
N ASP A 17 -18.07 -8.01 -9.47
CA ASP A 17 -18.41 -9.26 -8.78
C ASP A 17 -17.71 -10.47 -9.43
N ASN A 18 -17.61 -11.57 -8.70
CA ASN A 18 -17.04 -12.84 -9.18
C ASN A 18 -17.75 -13.41 -10.42
N ASN A 19 -19.01 -13.02 -10.64
CA ASN A 19 -19.85 -13.42 -11.78
C ASN A 19 -19.79 -12.42 -12.95
N GLY A 20 -18.94 -11.39 -12.86
CA GLY A 20 -18.73 -10.38 -13.89
C GLY A 20 -19.72 -9.22 -13.90
N LYS A 21 -20.69 -9.17 -12.98
CA LYS A 21 -21.58 -8.01 -12.81
C LYS A 21 -20.89 -6.90 -12.04
N GLY A 22 -21.26 -5.64 -12.30
CA GLY A 22 -20.79 -4.53 -11.46
C GLY A 22 -21.40 -4.60 -10.06
N LEU A 23 -20.58 -4.51 -9.02
CA LEU A 23 -21.03 -4.37 -7.63
C LEU A 23 -21.39 -2.94 -7.32
N TYR A 24 -20.46 -2.01 -7.56
CA TYR A 24 -20.67 -0.58 -7.40
C TYR A 24 -19.74 0.24 -8.29
N SER A 25 -20.10 1.50 -8.48
CA SER A 25 -19.20 2.56 -8.91
C SER A 25 -19.33 3.72 -7.93
N THR A 26 -18.21 4.22 -7.43
CA THR A 26 -18.20 5.37 -6.51
C THR A 26 -18.53 6.68 -7.21
N GLY A 27 -18.36 6.74 -8.52
CA GLY A 27 -18.45 7.99 -9.30
C GLY A 27 -17.25 8.92 -9.17
N PHE A 28 -16.23 8.59 -8.36
CA PHE A 28 -15.07 9.46 -8.13
C PHE A 28 -14.04 9.47 -9.28
N GLY A 29 -14.17 8.56 -10.25
CA GLY A 29 -13.35 8.55 -11.46
C GLY A 29 -11.96 7.96 -11.29
N HIS A 30 -11.14 8.11 -12.33
CA HIS A 30 -9.79 7.54 -12.42
C HIS A 30 -8.83 8.05 -11.34
N GLY A 31 -7.84 7.22 -11.01
CA GLY A 31 -6.76 7.54 -10.10
C GLY A 31 -5.54 6.65 -10.32
N ASP A 32 -4.40 7.11 -9.81
CA ASP A 32 -3.07 6.57 -10.11
C ASP A 32 -2.51 5.60 -9.04
N ALA A 33 -3.15 5.54 -7.87
CA ALA A 33 -2.78 4.64 -6.79
C ALA A 33 -3.98 4.17 -5.98
N MET A 34 -3.94 2.90 -5.56
CA MET A 34 -4.99 2.27 -4.75
C MET A 34 -4.41 1.19 -3.82
N HIS A 35 -5.01 1.06 -2.64
CA HIS A 35 -4.65 0.07 -1.63
C HIS A 35 -5.93 -0.57 -1.11
N CYS A 36 -6.02 -1.89 -1.18
CA CYS A 36 -7.18 -2.66 -0.72
C CYS A 36 -6.72 -3.72 0.27
N ALA A 37 -7.14 -3.63 1.53
CA ALA A 37 -6.79 -4.57 2.59
C ALA A 37 -7.70 -4.33 3.82
N ASP A 38 -7.40 -5.00 4.93
CA ASP A 38 -7.89 -4.64 6.27
C ASP A 38 -7.15 -3.36 6.76
N LEU A 39 -7.59 -2.20 6.29
CA LEU A 39 -6.92 -0.92 6.57
C LEU A 39 -7.40 -0.35 7.91
N ASP A 40 -8.67 -0.53 8.25
CA ASP A 40 -9.24 -0.25 9.57
C ASP A 40 -9.62 -1.57 10.27
N PRO A 41 -8.72 -2.15 11.10
CA PRO A 41 -8.96 -3.45 11.71
C PRO A 41 -10.08 -3.43 12.76
N GLU A 42 -10.54 -2.26 13.18
CA GLU A 42 -11.70 -2.10 14.08
C GLU A 42 -13.02 -2.10 13.32
N ARG A 43 -12.97 -2.10 11.98
CA ARG A 43 -14.11 -2.21 11.09
C ARG A 43 -14.14 -3.60 10.46
N PRO A 44 -15.25 -4.36 10.56
CA PRO A 44 -15.38 -5.63 9.84
C PRO A 44 -15.41 -5.39 8.33
N GLY A 45 -14.51 -6.05 7.61
CA GLY A 45 -14.47 -5.99 6.15
C GLY A 45 -13.06 -5.76 5.65
N LEU A 46 -12.97 -5.26 4.42
CA LEU A 46 -11.79 -4.66 3.84
C LEU A 46 -12.16 -3.24 3.44
N GLU A 47 -11.16 -2.37 3.36
CA GLU A 47 -11.30 -1.01 2.89
C GLU A 47 -10.45 -0.79 1.64
N VAL A 48 -10.80 0.26 0.89
CA VAL A 48 -9.98 0.76 -0.21
C VAL A 48 -9.59 2.20 0.06
N PHE A 49 -8.28 2.47 0.10
CA PHE A 49 -7.73 3.82 0.02
C PHE A 49 -7.31 4.13 -1.42
N GLN A 50 -7.76 5.24 -1.99
CA GLN A 50 -7.46 5.60 -3.38
C GLN A 50 -7.41 7.12 -3.58
N VAL A 51 -6.47 7.58 -4.42
CA VAL A 51 -6.33 8.97 -4.89
C VAL A 51 -6.96 9.16 -6.27
N HIS A 52 -7.24 10.40 -6.69
CA HIS A 52 -7.90 10.66 -7.98
C HIS A 52 -7.26 11.79 -8.78
N GLU A 53 -7.30 11.64 -10.11
CA GLU A 53 -6.68 12.57 -11.06
C GLU A 53 -7.61 13.74 -11.42
N ASN A 54 -8.88 13.43 -11.70
CA ASN A 54 -9.82 14.45 -12.17
C ASN A 54 -10.58 15.10 -11.01
N VAL A 55 -10.04 16.18 -10.45
CA VAL A 55 -10.64 16.95 -9.34
C VAL A 55 -12.05 17.47 -9.62
N ARG A 56 -12.45 17.63 -10.89
CA ARG A 56 -13.83 18.03 -11.23
C ARG A 56 -14.83 16.90 -11.05
N VAL A 57 -14.36 15.66 -11.11
CA VAL A 57 -15.16 14.43 -10.93
C VAL A 57 -15.08 13.95 -9.48
N SER A 58 -13.86 13.90 -8.93
CA SER A 58 -13.61 13.40 -7.57
C SER A 58 -13.97 14.40 -6.48
N GLY A 59 -14.07 15.70 -6.79
CA GLY A 59 -14.51 16.71 -5.83
C GLY A 59 -13.67 16.71 -4.54
N ASP A 60 -14.32 16.51 -3.40
CA ASP A 60 -13.70 16.57 -2.08
C ASP A 60 -12.98 15.27 -1.66
N VAL A 61 -12.74 14.35 -2.59
CA VAL A 61 -11.97 13.11 -2.33
C VAL A 61 -10.66 12.99 -3.12
N ALA A 62 -10.31 14.01 -3.91
CA ALA A 62 -9.17 13.91 -4.83
C ALA A 62 -7.83 13.57 -4.16
N ALA A 63 -7.54 14.13 -2.98
CA ALA A 63 -6.32 13.83 -2.23
C ALA A 63 -6.29 12.42 -1.63
N GLY A 64 -7.43 11.71 -1.61
CA GLY A 64 -7.56 10.39 -1.05
C GLY A 64 -8.92 10.21 -0.41
N HIS A 65 -9.54 9.05 -0.61
CA HIS A 65 -10.65 8.59 0.23
C HIS A 65 -10.41 7.19 0.75
N MET A 66 -11.08 6.89 1.86
CA MET A 66 -11.30 5.54 2.33
C MET A 66 -12.75 5.14 2.05
N ARG A 67 -12.96 3.92 1.56
CA ARG A 67 -14.30 3.34 1.39
C ARG A 67 -14.34 1.90 1.87
N ASP A 68 -15.54 1.45 2.22
CA ASP A 68 -15.83 0.03 2.39
C ASP A 68 -15.66 -0.69 1.04
N ALA A 69 -14.83 -1.74 1.01
CA ALA A 69 -14.47 -2.40 -0.24
C ALA A 69 -15.64 -3.20 -0.85
N LYS A 70 -16.61 -3.66 -0.05
CA LYS A 70 -17.78 -4.44 -0.48
C LYS A 70 -18.88 -3.55 -1.07
N THR A 71 -19.17 -2.43 -0.42
CA THR A 71 -20.33 -1.58 -0.71
C THR A 71 -19.99 -0.34 -1.52
N GLY A 72 -18.72 0.08 -1.50
CA GLY A 72 -18.28 1.34 -2.09
C GLY A 72 -18.65 2.57 -1.27
N GLU A 73 -19.23 2.41 -0.08
CA GLU A 73 -19.58 3.50 0.82
C GLU A 73 -18.32 4.27 1.24
N ARG A 74 -18.30 5.57 0.96
CA ARG A 74 -17.24 6.47 1.43
C ARG A 74 -17.29 6.56 2.96
N LEU A 75 -16.17 6.21 3.60
CA LEU A 75 -15.99 6.37 5.04
C LEU A 75 -15.48 7.78 5.39
N TRP A 76 -14.50 8.26 4.62
CA TRP A 76 -13.98 9.63 4.69
C TRP A 76 -13.26 10.00 3.40
N GLY A 77 -12.93 11.29 3.20
CA GLY A 77 -12.12 11.71 2.07
C GLY A 77 -11.55 13.12 2.22
N LEU A 78 -10.52 13.41 1.44
CA LEU A 78 -9.72 14.63 1.50
C LEU A 78 -9.72 15.37 0.14
N PRO A 79 -9.96 16.68 0.12
CA PRO A 79 -10.00 17.45 -1.12
C PRO A 79 -8.59 17.69 -1.68
N ALA A 80 -8.50 17.86 -3.01
CA ALA A 80 -7.36 18.47 -3.68
C ALA A 80 -7.84 19.41 -4.78
N THR A 81 -6.98 20.32 -5.20
CA THR A 81 -7.27 21.29 -6.27
C THR A 81 -6.68 20.88 -7.62
N GLU A 82 -5.79 19.88 -7.63
CA GLU A 82 -5.10 19.37 -8.81
C GLU A 82 -5.00 17.84 -8.76
N ASP A 83 -4.53 17.23 -9.85
CA ASP A 83 -4.26 15.80 -9.96
C ASP A 83 -3.38 15.30 -8.80
N VAL A 84 -3.82 14.21 -8.17
CA VAL A 84 -3.10 13.53 -7.10
C VAL A 84 -2.60 12.18 -7.58
N GLY A 85 -1.48 12.20 -8.30
CA GLY A 85 -0.89 11.01 -8.91
C GLY A 85 -0.23 9.98 -7.98
N ARG A 86 -0.30 10.14 -6.65
CA ARG A 86 0.35 9.25 -5.67
C ARG A 86 -0.38 9.21 -4.33
N GLY A 87 -0.65 8.01 -3.83
CA GLY A 87 -1.16 7.71 -2.49
C GLY A 87 -0.42 6.54 -1.87
N MET A 88 -0.54 6.37 -0.55
CA MET A 88 -0.05 5.22 0.17
C MET A 88 -0.97 4.91 1.36
N SER A 89 -1.12 3.61 1.65
CA SER A 89 -1.66 3.14 2.92
C SER A 89 -0.79 2.01 3.49
N ALA A 90 -0.32 2.19 4.73
CA ALA A 90 0.51 1.23 5.46
C ALA A 90 0.48 1.54 6.96
N ASP A 91 0.55 0.51 7.82
CA ASP A 91 0.74 0.64 9.28
C ASP A 91 2.19 1.09 9.54
N ILE A 92 2.37 2.37 9.90
CA ILE A 92 3.68 2.99 10.13
C ILE A 92 3.75 3.70 11.49
N ASP A 93 2.64 3.78 12.21
CA ASP A 93 2.52 4.48 13.48
C ASP A 93 1.72 3.65 14.50
N PRO A 94 2.40 2.99 15.46
CA PRO A 94 1.75 2.04 16.38
C PRO A 94 0.82 2.73 17.39
N ARG A 95 0.78 4.08 17.42
CA ARG A 95 -0.12 4.85 18.27
C ARG A 95 -1.56 4.82 17.77
N HIS A 96 -1.78 4.40 16.52
CA HIS A 96 -3.07 4.40 15.86
C HIS A 96 -3.37 2.99 15.33
N PRO A 97 -4.52 2.39 15.65
CA PRO A 97 -4.89 1.10 15.08
C PRO A 97 -5.13 1.21 13.56
N GLY A 98 -4.49 0.31 12.81
CA GLY A 98 -4.71 0.16 11.37
C GLY A 98 -3.62 0.80 10.53
N ASN A 99 -3.91 0.94 9.24
CA ASN A 99 -2.98 1.58 8.32
C ASN A 99 -3.18 3.08 8.30
N GLU A 100 -2.09 3.83 8.43
CA GLU A 100 -2.09 5.24 8.08
C GLU A 100 -2.27 5.41 6.57
N CYS A 101 -2.83 6.55 6.17
CA CYS A 101 -3.08 6.94 4.79
C CYS A 101 -2.51 8.33 4.52
N TRP A 102 -1.81 8.47 3.41
CA TRP A 102 -1.32 9.76 2.93
C TRP A 102 -1.21 9.79 1.40
N SER A 103 -1.10 10.99 0.89
CA SER A 103 -0.87 11.26 -0.53
C SER A 103 0.01 12.47 -0.71
N ILE A 104 0.45 12.71 -1.95
CA ILE A 104 1.24 13.91 -2.25
C ILE A 104 0.51 15.22 -1.93
N ALA A 105 -0.83 15.21 -1.92
CA ALA A 105 -1.69 16.37 -1.71
C ALA A 105 -2.54 16.33 -0.42
N SER A 106 -2.43 15.26 0.37
CA SER A 106 -3.22 15.04 1.61
C SER A 106 -3.03 16.11 2.70
N GLY A 107 -1.92 16.86 2.67
CA GLY A 107 -1.60 17.85 3.71
C GLY A 107 -1.13 17.26 5.04
N GLY A 108 -0.88 15.94 5.11
CA GLY A 108 -0.41 15.28 6.32
C GLY A 108 -0.54 13.76 6.29
N LEU A 109 -0.40 13.15 7.45
CA LEU A 109 -0.59 11.73 7.69
C LEU A 109 -1.91 11.52 8.44
N TYR A 110 -2.73 10.57 7.99
CA TYR A 110 -4.06 10.33 8.55
C TYR A 110 -4.17 8.90 9.05
N THR A 111 -4.85 8.70 10.17
CA THR A 111 -5.24 7.35 10.65
C THR A 111 -6.16 6.65 9.63
N ALA A 112 -6.37 5.35 9.78
CA ALA A 112 -7.39 4.60 9.03
C ALA A 112 -8.80 5.22 9.09
N LYS A 113 -9.11 5.96 10.15
CA LYS A 113 -10.40 6.65 10.39
C LYS A 113 -10.46 8.09 9.86
N GLY A 114 -9.45 8.54 9.11
CA GLY A 114 -9.43 9.88 8.53
C GLY A 114 -9.13 11.01 9.51
N THR A 115 -8.67 10.70 10.72
CA THR A 115 -8.16 11.69 11.67
C THR A 115 -6.73 12.09 11.32
N LEU A 116 -6.45 13.40 11.24
CA LEU A 116 -5.11 13.92 11.02
C LEU A 116 -4.21 13.62 12.22
N ILE A 117 -3.09 12.92 12.00
CA ILE A 117 -2.07 12.61 13.00
C ILE A 117 -1.09 13.78 13.10
N THR A 118 -0.56 14.20 11.94
CA THR A 118 0.44 15.26 11.83
C THR A 118 0.39 15.88 10.43
N THR A 119 0.81 17.13 10.31
CA THR A 119 0.92 17.83 9.01
C THR A 119 2.16 17.41 8.22
N LYS A 120 3.07 16.64 8.84
CA LYS A 120 4.15 15.95 8.12
C LYS A 120 3.62 14.63 7.55
N ARG A 121 4.34 14.07 6.60
CA ARG A 121 4.08 12.73 6.05
C ARG A 121 5.39 12.12 5.58
N PRO A 122 5.44 10.79 5.41
CA PRO A 122 6.56 10.18 4.71
C PRO A 122 6.78 10.81 3.34
N ARG A 123 8.06 10.93 2.95
CA ARG A 123 8.43 11.48 1.64
C ARG A 123 8.00 10.56 0.50
N SER A 124 8.05 9.25 0.73
CA SER A 124 7.64 8.24 -0.22
C SER A 124 6.11 8.09 -0.27
N CYS A 125 5.58 8.05 -1.49
CA CYS A 125 4.24 7.56 -1.79
C CYS A 125 4.36 6.57 -2.96
N ASN A 126 5.07 5.46 -2.75
CA ASN A 126 5.41 4.50 -3.81
C ASN A 126 5.06 3.06 -3.42
N PHE A 127 5.97 2.34 -2.77
CA PHE A 127 5.74 1.00 -2.24
C PHE A 127 5.89 0.99 -0.72
N ALA A 128 5.33 -0.05 -0.10
CA ALA A 128 5.62 -0.44 1.27
C ALA A 128 6.13 -1.88 1.27
N ALA A 129 7.06 -2.19 2.18
CA ALA A 129 7.67 -3.51 2.31
C ALA A 129 7.89 -3.83 3.80
N TRP A 130 7.54 -5.02 4.26
CA TRP A 130 8.01 -5.50 5.57
C TRP A 130 9.48 -5.88 5.46
N TRP A 131 10.37 -5.11 6.09
CA TRP A 131 11.81 -5.25 5.91
C TRP A 131 12.54 -5.50 7.23
N ASP A 132 12.17 -4.83 8.31
CA ASP A 132 12.87 -4.97 9.59
C ASP A 132 12.29 -6.07 10.50
N GLY A 133 12.45 -5.94 11.81
CA GLY A 133 12.08 -6.96 12.79
C GLY A 133 10.71 -6.75 13.42
N ASP A 134 10.12 -5.56 13.31
CA ASP A 134 8.83 -5.23 13.92
C ASP A 134 7.65 -5.47 12.96
N LEU A 135 6.43 -5.12 13.39
CA LEU A 135 5.20 -5.38 12.63
C LEU A 135 4.72 -4.16 11.82
N LEU A 136 5.39 -3.01 11.99
CA LEU A 136 5.15 -1.84 11.15
C LEU A 136 5.76 -2.12 9.77
N ARG A 137 5.32 -1.35 8.78
CA ARG A 137 5.75 -1.53 7.40
C ARG A 137 6.71 -0.41 7.00
N GLU A 138 7.83 -0.78 6.38
CA GLU A 138 8.76 0.17 5.80
C GLU A 138 8.27 0.66 4.44
N LEU A 139 8.90 1.72 3.94
CA LEU A 139 8.59 2.37 2.68
C LEU A 139 9.70 2.09 1.67
N LEU A 140 9.31 1.61 0.50
CA LEU A 140 10.20 1.33 -0.62
C LEU A 140 9.98 2.38 -1.71
N ASP A 141 11.05 3.09 -2.07
CA ASP A 141 11.06 4.01 -3.21
C ASP A 141 12.43 3.98 -3.89
N ARG A 142 12.42 3.92 -5.23
CA ARG A 142 13.62 3.77 -6.04
C ARG A 142 14.40 2.50 -5.67
N ASN A 143 15.57 2.69 -5.07
CA ASN A 143 16.48 1.65 -4.58
C ASN A 143 16.69 1.75 -3.05
N THR A 144 15.79 2.44 -2.35
CA THR A 144 15.93 2.75 -0.92
C THR A 144 14.72 2.22 -0.15
N ILE A 145 14.99 1.59 0.99
CA ILE A 145 13.99 1.23 2.00
C ILE A 145 14.21 2.15 3.21
N SER A 146 13.14 2.81 3.64
CA SER A 146 13.14 3.72 4.79
C SER A 146 12.02 3.40 5.75
N LYS A 147 12.26 3.62 7.05
CA LYS A 147 11.26 3.52 8.11
C LYS A 147 10.77 4.90 8.50
N TRP A 148 9.48 5.04 8.75
CA TRP A 148 8.93 6.24 9.36
C TRP A 148 9.20 6.23 10.87
N ASP A 149 9.96 7.21 11.35
CA ASP A 149 10.06 7.48 12.78
C ASP A 149 8.83 8.30 13.20
N TYR A 150 7.80 7.61 13.69
CA TYR A 150 6.55 8.23 14.14
C TYR A 150 6.71 9.20 15.32
N THR A 151 7.82 9.10 16.08
CA THR A 151 8.09 9.99 17.22
C THR A 151 8.72 11.30 16.77
N GLN A 152 9.66 11.23 15.83
CA GLN A 152 10.34 12.41 15.26
C GLN A 152 9.64 12.96 14.00
N GLU A 153 8.68 12.20 13.48
CA GLU A 153 7.94 12.48 12.25
C GLU A 153 8.87 12.71 11.04
N THR A 154 9.79 11.77 10.83
CA THR A 154 10.75 11.80 9.72
C THR A 154 11.04 10.40 9.18
N ASP A 155 11.47 10.31 7.91
CA ASP A 155 11.97 9.07 7.33
C ASP A 155 13.43 8.81 7.76
N VAL A 156 13.72 7.56 8.13
CA VAL A 156 15.06 7.04 8.42
C VAL A 156 15.39 5.98 7.39
N VAL A 157 16.49 6.14 6.64
CA VAL A 157 16.92 5.14 5.65
C VAL A 157 17.49 3.92 6.38
N LEU A 158 16.91 2.74 6.13
CA LEU A 158 17.42 1.47 6.66
C LEU A 158 18.35 0.77 5.67
N PHE A 159 18.01 0.84 4.39
CA PHE A 159 18.76 0.14 3.35
C PHE A 159 18.75 0.93 2.04
N ARG A 160 19.88 0.91 1.34
CA ARG A 160 20.02 1.40 -0.03
C ARG A 160 20.77 0.35 -0.85
N ALA A 161 20.15 -0.10 -1.93
CA ALA A 161 20.76 -1.06 -2.83
C ALA A 161 21.83 -0.36 -3.69
N ASP A 162 23.09 -0.60 -3.35
CA ASP A 162 24.23 -0.05 -4.07
C ASP A 162 24.30 -0.57 -5.51
N SER A 163 24.60 0.35 -6.43
CA SER A 163 24.66 0.10 -7.87
C SER A 163 23.39 -0.53 -8.46
N CYS A 164 22.25 -0.35 -7.80
CA CYS A 164 20.94 -0.74 -8.32
C CYS A 164 20.09 0.47 -8.66
N THR A 165 19.17 0.28 -9.61
CA THR A 165 18.20 1.28 -10.04
C THR A 165 16.80 0.70 -10.04
N SER A 166 15.82 1.55 -9.76
CA SER A 166 14.42 1.29 -10.05
C SER A 166 14.13 1.32 -11.55
N ILE A 167 12.95 0.86 -11.93
CA ILE A 167 12.42 0.89 -13.29
C ILE A 167 11.27 1.92 -13.43
N ASN A 168 10.73 2.05 -14.65
CA ASN A 168 9.53 2.84 -14.96
C ASN A 168 9.65 4.36 -14.72
N GLY A 169 10.84 4.92 -14.91
CA GLY A 169 11.07 6.38 -14.89
C GLY A 169 10.72 7.02 -13.55
N THR A 170 9.80 7.99 -13.54
CA THR A 170 9.36 8.68 -12.31
C THR A 170 8.48 7.82 -11.42
N LYS A 171 7.92 6.71 -11.92
CA LYS A 171 7.20 5.74 -11.07
C LYS A 171 8.16 5.05 -10.09
N ALA A 172 9.42 4.85 -10.51
CA ALA A 172 10.53 4.45 -9.65
C ALA A 172 10.26 3.16 -8.84
N THR A 173 9.67 2.16 -9.49
CA THR A 173 9.26 0.91 -8.85
C THR A 173 10.42 -0.09 -8.83
N PRO A 174 10.40 -1.07 -7.90
CA PRO A 174 11.31 -2.22 -8.01
C PRO A 174 10.97 -3.05 -9.26
N ASN A 175 11.85 -3.99 -9.62
CA ASN A 175 11.48 -5.03 -10.59
C ASN A 175 10.43 -5.97 -9.98
N LEU A 176 10.57 -6.27 -8.69
CA LEU A 176 9.60 -7.00 -7.88
C LEU A 176 9.85 -6.71 -6.40
N SER A 177 8.80 -6.61 -5.60
CA SER A 177 8.86 -6.69 -4.13
C SER A 177 7.87 -7.76 -3.67
N ALA A 178 8.37 -8.79 -2.99
CA ALA A 178 7.59 -9.97 -2.60
C ALA A 178 8.33 -10.77 -1.51
N ASP A 179 7.61 -11.43 -0.60
CA ASP A 179 8.12 -12.60 0.14
C ASP A 179 8.36 -13.73 -0.87
N LEU A 180 9.63 -14.05 -1.14
CA LEU A 180 10.01 -15.07 -2.13
C LEU A 180 10.76 -16.23 -1.46
N LEU A 181 11.44 -15.95 -0.36
CA LEU A 181 12.32 -16.88 0.33
C LEU A 181 12.51 -16.47 1.79
N GLY A 182 12.90 -17.43 2.63
CA GLY A 182 13.16 -17.16 4.04
C GLY A 182 11.89 -17.16 4.88
N ASP A 183 11.73 -16.12 5.69
CA ASP A 183 10.53 -15.94 6.53
C ASP A 183 9.51 -15.01 5.86
N TRP A 184 8.68 -14.34 6.63
CA TRP A 184 7.51 -13.59 6.15
C TRP A 184 7.83 -12.22 5.55
N ARG A 185 9.09 -11.78 5.62
CA ARG A 185 9.49 -10.43 5.17
C ARG A 185 9.78 -10.41 3.68
N GLU A 186 9.67 -9.22 3.10
CA GLU A 186 9.60 -9.07 1.66
C GLU A 186 11.01 -8.86 1.07
N GLU A 187 11.41 -9.72 0.14
CA GLU A 187 12.54 -9.47 -0.74
C GLU A 187 12.25 -8.33 -1.72
N VAL A 188 13.31 -7.66 -2.15
CA VAL A 188 13.27 -6.66 -3.21
C VAL A 188 14.23 -7.05 -4.34
N ILE A 189 13.71 -7.13 -5.56
CA ILE A 189 14.50 -7.34 -6.77
C ILE A 189 14.67 -6.01 -7.51
N LEU A 190 15.92 -5.65 -7.80
CA LEU A 190 16.28 -4.44 -8.56
C LEU A 190 17.28 -4.77 -9.66
N SER A 191 17.18 -4.07 -10.79
CA SER A 191 18.19 -4.08 -11.84
C SER A 191 19.48 -3.41 -11.37
N HIS A 192 20.62 -4.02 -11.67
CA HIS A 192 21.89 -3.31 -11.56
C HIS A 192 21.98 -2.19 -12.60
N VAL A 193 22.68 -1.09 -12.28
CA VAL A 193 22.82 0.10 -13.16
C VAL A 193 23.47 -0.20 -14.52
N ASN A 194 24.17 -1.33 -14.67
CA ASN A 194 24.74 -1.77 -15.95
C ASN A 194 23.72 -2.50 -16.86
N GLY A 195 22.52 -2.80 -16.38
CA GLY A 195 21.47 -3.49 -17.13
C GLY A 195 21.74 -4.97 -17.45
N LYS A 196 22.69 -5.63 -16.77
CA LYS A 196 23.11 -7.02 -17.07
C LYS A 196 22.72 -8.06 -16.02
N GLU A 197 22.26 -7.62 -14.85
CA GLU A 197 21.89 -8.52 -13.76
C GLU A 197 20.71 -7.94 -12.96
N LEU A 198 19.93 -8.85 -12.39
CA LEU A 198 18.99 -8.56 -11.32
C LEU A 198 19.65 -8.93 -10.00
N ARG A 199 19.45 -8.09 -8.98
CA ARG A 199 19.88 -8.37 -7.61
C ARG A 199 18.65 -8.54 -6.74
N LEU A 200 18.59 -9.67 -6.04
CA LEU A 200 17.62 -9.93 -5.00
C LEU A 200 18.25 -9.54 -3.66
N PHE A 201 17.52 -8.75 -2.89
CA PHE A 201 17.89 -8.35 -1.54
C PHE A 201 16.88 -8.94 -0.55
N SER A 202 17.39 -9.61 0.48
CA SER A 202 16.62 -10.13 1.60
C SER A 202 17.17 -9.51 2.90
N THR A 203 16.31 -9.39 3.90
CA THR A 203 16.68 -8.79 5.19
C THR A 203 17.53 -9.74 6.04
N THR A 204 18.46 -9.17 6.80
CA THR A 204 19.24 -9.90 7.82
C THR A 204 18.95 -9.40 9.23
N ILE A 205 18.00 -8.47 9.37
CA ILE A 205 17.56 -7.97 10.66
C ILE A 205 16.81 -9.13 11.35
N PRO A 206 17.07 -9.46 12.62
CA PRO A 206 16.30 -10.50 13.30
C PRO A 206 14.88 -10.04 13.62
N THR A 207 13.95 -10.99 13.71
CA THR A 207 12.57 -10.75 14.17
C THR A 207 12.17 -11.83 15.17
N ASP A 208 11.39 -11.45 16.18
CA ASP A 208 10.80 -12.39 17.14
C ASP A 208 9.45 -12.96 16.65
N TYR A 209 8.97 -12.50 15.49
CA TYR A 209 7.68 -12.88 14.93
C TYR A 209 7.80 -13.96 13.88
N ARG A 210 6.83 -14.88 13.89
CA ARG A 210 6.72 -15.95 12.89
C ARG A 210 5.31 -15.96 12.31
N PHE A 211 5.23 -15.78 11.00
CA PHE A 211 4.01 -15.92 10.22
C PHE A 211 4.19 -16.99 9.14
N ILE A 212 3.09 -17.45 8.57
CA ILE A 212 3.13 -18.20 7.32
C ILE A 212 3.64 -17.23 6.24
N THR A 213 4.42 -17.73 5.27
CA THR A 213 4.81 -16.94 4.10
C THR A 213 3.61 -16.18 3.52
N LEU A 214 3.80 -14.91 3.19
CA LEU A 214 2.80 -14.04 2.60
C LEU A 214 2.34 -14.58 1.24
N MET A 215 3.15 -15.40 0.56
CA MET A 215 2.75 -16.06 -0.69
C MET A 215 1.65 -17.12 -0.51
N HIS A 216 1.31 -17.47 0.73
CA HIS A 216 0.13 -18.29 1.04
C HIS A 216 -1.08 -17.46 1.50
N ASP A 217 -0.95 -16.13 1.66
CA ASP A 217 -2.12 -15.27 1.76
C ASP A 217 -2.72 -15.08 0.36
N PRO A 218 -4.01 -15.38 0.15
CA PRO A 218 -4.62 -15.38 -1.18
C PRO A 218 -4.57 -13.99 -1.84
N GLN A 219 -4.77 -12.92 -1.07
CA GLN A 219 -4.78 -11.56 -1.60
C GLN A 219 -3.36 -11.10 -1.93
N TYR A 220 -2.40 -11.32 -1.04
CA TYR A 220 -1.00 -10.98 -1.27
C TYR A 220 -0.44 -11.71 -2.48
N ARG A 221 -0.70 -13.03 -2.58
CA ARG A 221 -0.23 -13.85 -3.69
C ARG A 221 -0.77 -13.39 -5.04
N LEU A 222 -2.04 -12.98 -5.09
CA LEU A 222 -2.64 -12.36 -6.29
C LEU A 222 -2.02 -10.98 -6.56
N ALA A 223 -1.70 -10.22 -5.52
CA ALA A 223 -1.03 -8.94 -5.66
C ALA A 223 0.36 -9.04 -6.30
N ILE A 224 1.12 -10.08 -5.95
CA ILE A 224 2.38 -10.37 -6.66
C ILE A 224 2.14 -10.69 -8.14
N ALA A 225 1.02 -11.35 -8.49
CA ALA A 225 0.69 -11.65 -9.88
C ALA A 225 0.32 -10.42 -10.71
N TRP A 226 -0.34 -9.41 -10.12
CA TRP A 226 -0.69 -8.18 -10.83
C TRP A 226 0.32 -7.03 -10.63
N GLN A 227 1.34 -7.18 -9.79
CA GLN A 227 2.30 -6.10 -9.48
C GLN A 227 2.94 -5.49 -10.73
N ASN A 228 3.12 -6.23 -11.82
CA ASN A 228 3.70 -5.74 -13.07
C ASN A 228 2.73 -4.96 -13.98
N VAL A 229 1.45 -4.88 -13.62
CA VAL A 229 0.38 -4.33 -14.47
C VAL A 229 0.36 -2.80 -14.37
N ALA A 230 0.44 -2.12 -15.51
CA ALA A 230 0.34 -0.67 -15.64
C ALA A 230 1.25 0.11 -14.68
N TYR A 231 0.69 0.87 -13.74
CA TYR A 231 1.43 1.53 -12.67
C TYR A 231 1.47 0.60 -11.45
N ASN A 232 2.60 -0.10 -11.29
CA ASN A 232 2.81 -1.09 -10.23
C ASN A 232 2.39 -0.52 -8.86
N GLN A 233 1.63 -1.29 -8.09
CA GLN A 233 1.23 -0.96 -6.70
C GLN A 233 1.83 -1.98 -5.73
N PRO A 234 2.07 -1.60 -4.45
CA PRO A 234 2.57 -2.54 -3.45
C PRO A 234 1.53 -3.61 -3.11
N PRO A 235 1.96 -4.85 -2.79
CA PRO A 235 1.06 -5.90 -2.40
C PRO A 235 0.50 -5.67 -0.99
N HIS A 236 -0.72 -6.15 -0.77
CA HIS A 236 -1.37 -6.16 0.55
C HIS A 236 -1.93 -7.55 0.82
N PRO A 237 -1.62 -8.17 1.98
CA PRO A 237 -2.33 -9.36 2.43
C PRO A 237 -3.74 -8.99 2.86
N ARG A 238 -4.61 -10.00 3.00
CA ARG A 238 -5.97 -9.77 3.52
C ARG A 238 -5.92 -9.19 4.94
N THR A 239 -4.99 -9.67 5.76
CA THR A 239 -4.74 -9.20 7.13
C THR A 239 -3.24 -9.07 7.35
N ALA A 240 -2.79 -7.89 7.77
CA ALA A 240 -1.36 -7.62 7.97
C ALA A 240 -0.79 -8.47 9.13
N PRO A 241 0.51 -8.82 9.12
CA PRO A 241 1.18 -9.52 10.23
C PRO A 241 0.90 -8.88 11.61
N GLY A 242 0.88 -7.54 11.71
CA GLY A 242 0.52 -6.78 12.91
C GLY A 242 -0.92 -6.96 13.43
N GLN A 243 -1.80 -7.50 12.58
CA GLN A 243 -3.24 -7.62 12.82
C GLN A 243 -3.71 -9.08 12.96
N GLN A 244 -2.92 -10.07 12.51
CA GLN A 244 -3.33 -11.49 12.48
C GLN A 244 -3.62 -12.10 13.86
N ASN A 245 -3.06 -11.56 14.96
CA ASN A 245 -3.30 -12.05 16.32
C ASN A 245 -4.46 -11.35 17.06
N LYS A 246 -5.20 -10.46 16.39
CA LYS A 246 -6.25 -9.63 17.01
C LYS A 246 -7.69 -10.04 16.61
N ARG A 247 -7.85 -11.13 15.86
CA ARG A 247 -9.16 -11.65 15.40
C ARG A 247 -9.43 -13.05 15.96
#